data_AF-A0A0C2XG90-F1
#
_entry.id   AF-A0A0C2XG90-F1
#
_cell.length_a   1.000
_cell.length_b   1.000
_cell.length_c   1.000
_cell.angle_alpha   90.00
_cell.angle_beta   90.00
_cell.angle_gamma   90.00
#
_symmetry.space_group_name_H-M   'P 1'
#
loop_
_entity.id
_entity.type
_entity.pdbx_description
1 polymer ?
#
loop_
_entity_poly.entity_id
_entity_poly.type
_entity_poly.pdbx_seq_one_letter_code
_entity_poly.pdbx_strand_id
1 'polypeptide(L)'
;MLSSVRLHAARTIPHSVRVLSTDTNAILREAFSSIGLSTETQPLPESSIPEIPPAEDPLLHYLTSNIMKNGRRARASRVTSKTLFYIHTLTRAPPLPVFRQAIELASPAVRMVNNRSGSKTIPTPLPLSEKQRTRYAVQWILQASNGKPGRTLEERLARELIAVVRGQSAALDEKMRVHKGAMVNRGNVKATRL
;
A
#
# COMPACT_ATOMS: atom_id res chain seq x y z
N MET A 1 -73.22 -32.84 -17.74
CA MET A 1 -72.79 -34.26 -17.74
C MET A 1 -72.17 -34.52 -16.38
N LEU A 2 -72.89 -35.00 -15.35
CA LEU A 2 -73.27 -36.42 -15.14
C LEU A 2 -72.08 -37.30 -15.56
N SER A 3 -71.43 -38.09 -14.71
CA SER A 3 -71.95 -38.91 -13.62
C SER A 3 -70.77 -39.69 -13.02
N SER A 4 -70.92 -40.14 -11.77
CA SER A 4 -70.39 -41.43 -11.26
C SER A 4 -68.88 -41.52 -11.03
N VAL A 5 -68.34 -42.10 -9.95
CA VAL A 5 -68.76 -43.27 -9.19
C VAL A 5 -68.28 -43.16 -7.74
N ARG A 6 -69.09 -43.76 -6.86
CA ARG A 6 -69.04 -43.88 -5.41
C ARG A 6 -68.26 -45.14 -4.98
N LEU A 7 -67.98 -45.24 -3.67
CA LEU A 7 -67.72 -46.46 -2.85
C LEU A 7 -66.23 -46.84 -2.66
N HIS A 8 -65.67 -46.53 -1.48
CA HIS A 8 -65.71 -47.29 -0.20
C HIS A 8 -64.67 -48.43 -0.16
N ALA A 9 -63.69 -48.31 0.73
CA ALA A 9 -63.16 -49.45 1.47
C ALA A 9 -62.47 -48.96 2.75
N ALA A 10 -62.91 -49.51 3.86
CA ALA A 10 -62.46 -49.24 5.21
C ALA A 10 -61.31 -50.16 5.61
N ARG A 11 -60.62 -49.75 6.70
CA ARG A 11 -59.73 -50.56 7.57
C ARG A 11 -58.43 -51.01 6.86
N THR A 12 -57.26 -51.02 7.47
CA THR A 12 -56.92 -51.53 8.79
C THR A 12 -55.47 -51.09 9.08
N ILE A 13 -55.18 -50.65 10.30
CA ILE A 13 -53.82 -50.52 10.80
C ILE A 13 -53.33 -51.93 11.16
N PRO A 14 -52.10 -52.31 10.81
CA PRO A 14 -51.32 -53.11 11.73
C PRO A 14 -50.03 -52.41 12.12
N HIS A 15 -49.86 -52.38 13.45
CA HIS A 15 -48.66 -51.98 14.15
C HIS A 15 -47.40 -52.67 13.61
N SER A 16 -46.36 -51.86 13.42
CA SER A 16 -44.99 -52.31 13.58
C SER A 16 -44.20 -51.13 14.15
N VAL A 17 -44.08 -51.15 15.47
CA VAL A 17 -43.15 -50.31 16.21
C VAL A 17 -41.75 -50.81 15.84
N ARG A 18 -40.99 -49.99 15.11
CA ARG A 18 -39.52 -50.12 15.09
C ARG A 18 -38.93 -48.84 15.63
N VAL A 19 -38.57 -48.92 16.91
CA VAL A 19 -37.77 -47.92 17.59
C VAL A 19 -36.38 -47.90 16.95
N LEU A 20 -35.75 -46.71 17.02
CA LEU A 20 -34.31 -46.43 17.00
C LEU A 20 -33.76 -45.79 15.71
N SER A 21 -33.76 -44.46 15.72
CA SER A 21 -32.50 -43.72 15.74
C SER A 21 -32.78 -42.34 16.36
N THR A 22 -32.26 -42.11 17.57
CA THR A 22 -32.26 -40.81 18.25
C THR A 22 -31.05 -39.98 17.81
N ASP A 23 -30.62 -40.11 16.55
CA ASP A 23 -29.51 -39.31 16.04
C ASP A 23 -30.05 -37.96 15.61
N THR A 24 -30.21 -37.06 16.58
CA THR A 24 -30.43 -35.62 16.37
C THR A 24 -29.46 -35.04 15.34
N ASN A 25 -28.25 -35.60 15.23
CA ASN A 25 -27.24 -35.21 14.25
C ASN A 25 -27.60 -35.55 12.80
N ALA A 26 -28.40 -36.59 12.52
CA ALA A 26 -28.84 -36.91 11.16
C ALA A 26 -29.87 -35.89 10.65
N ILE A 27 -30.80 -35.50 11.53
CA ILE A 27 -31.82 -34.49 11.25
C ILE A 27 -31.19 -33.12 11.02
N LEU A 28 -30.19 -32.76 11.83
CA LEU A 28 -29.46 -31.50 11.65
C LEU A 28 -28.73 -31.46 10.29
N ARG A 29 -28.13 -32.57 9.85
CA ARG A 29 -27.42 -32.63 8.56
C ARG A 29 -28.33 -32.41 7.35
N GLU A 30 -29.54 -32.99 7.34
CA GLU A 30 -30.51 -32.76 6.26
C GLU A 30 -31.03 -31.32 6.27
N ALA A 31 -31.31 -30.76 7.45
CA ALA A 31 -31.72 -29.37 7.59
C ALA A 31 -30.66 -28.40 7.06
N PHE A 32 -29.38 -28.60 7.39
CA PHE A 32 -28.28 -27.74 6.94
C PHE A 32 -28.00 -27.86 5.43
N SER A 33 -28.23 -29.02 4.82
CA SER A 33 -28.10 -29.18 3.35
C SER A 33 -29.15 -28.38 2.57
N SER A 34 -30.33 -28.15 3.14
CA SER A 34 -31.41 -27.40 2.49
C SER A 34 -31.23 -25.87 2.52
N ILE A 35 -30.38 -25.37 3.42
CA ILE A 35 -30.13 -23.93 3.63
C ILE A 35 -29.01 -23.41 2.70
N GLY A 36 -28.30 -24.29 1.98
CA GLY A 36 -27.24 -23.88 1.05
C GLY A 36 -26.03 -23.23 1.73
N LEU A 37 -25.87 -23.40 3.05
CA LEU A 37 -24.66 -23.01 3.76
C LEU A 37 -23.62 -24.12 3.58
N SER A 38 -22.81 -24.02 2.53
CA SER A 38 -21.61 -24.83 2.42
C SER A 38 -20.68 -24.47 3.57
N THR A 39 -20.47 -25.41 4.48
CA THR A 39 -19.34 -25.37 5.41
C THR A 39 -18.06 -25.57 4.60
N GLU A 40 -17.61 -24.53 3.90
CA GLU A 40 -16.19 -24.39 3.64
C GLU A 40 -15.53 -24.23 5.00
N THR A 41 -15.13 -25.35 5.59
CA THR A 41 -14.07 -25.36 6.60
C THR A 41 -12.84 -24.83 5.88
N GLN A 42 -12.69 -23.51 5.87
CA GLN A 42 -11.46 -22.88 5.47
C GLN A 42 -10.35 -23.51 6.33
N PRO A 43 -9.28 -24.05 5.73
CA PRO A 43 -8.16 -24.53 6.52
C PRO A 43 -7.65 -23.37 7.38
N LEU A 44 -7.52 -23.64 8.68
CA LEU A 44 -7.06 -22.67 9.67
C LEU A 44 -5.78 -21.98 9.16
N PRO A 45 -5.66 -20.65 9.26
CA PRO A 45 -4.46 -19.96 8.82
C PRO A 45 -3.25 -20.53 9.55
N GLU A 46 -2.29 -21.00 8.76
CA GLU A 46 -0.99 -21.53 9.18
C GLU A 46 -0.41 -20.64 10.29
N SER A 47 -0.22 -21.21 11.48
CA SER A 47 0.44 -20.65 12.66
C SER A 47 0.86 -19.18 12.54
N SER A 48 -0.07 -18.27 12.81
CA SER A 48 0.26 -16.88 13.14
C SER A 48 0.96 -16.89 14.50
N ILE A 49 2.25 -17.17 14.49
CA ILE A 49 3.12 -16.73 15.58
C ILE A 49 3.44 -15.28 15.20
N PRO A 50 2.77 -14.25 15.76
CA PRO A 50 3.22 -12.88 15.62
C PRO A 50 4.44 -12.70 16.51
N GLU A 51 5.57 -13.28 16.13
CA GLU A 51 6.84 -12.78 16.61
C GLU A 51 7.29 -11.65 15.70
N ILE A 52 7.93 -10.65 16.29
CA ILE A 52 8.52 -9.44 15.70
C ILE A 52 7.68 -8.17 16.02
N PRO A 53 8.32 -7.09 16.52
CA PRO A 53 7.67 -5.78 16.76
C PRO A 53 6.85 -5.33 15.54
N PRO A 54 5.84 -4.46 15.73
CA PRO A 54 4.98 -4.01 14.64
C PRO A 54 5.83 -3.56 13.45
N ALA A 55 5.49 -4.05 12.25
CA ALA A 55 6.22 -3.73 11.03
C ALA A 55 6.33 -2.21 10.89
N GLU A 56 7.55 -1.70 11.01
CA GLU A 56 7.82 -0.29 10.79
C GLU A 56 7.39 0.06 9.35
N ASP A 57 6.80 1.23 9.18
CA ASP A 57 6.35 1.68 7.87
C ASP A 57 7.48 1.56 6.84
N PRO A 58 7.26 0.89 5.68
CA PRO A 58 8.32 0.65 4.70
C PRO A 58 9.00 1.92 4.20
N LEU A 59 8.29 3.06 4.13
CA LEU A 59 8.88 4.35 3.75
C LEU A 59 9.77 4.91 4.86
N LEU A 60 9.39 4.76 6.14
CA LEU A 60 10.24 5.15 7.26
C LEU A 60 11.50 4.29 7.34
N HIS A 61 11.36 2.99 7.12
CA HIS A 61 12.49 2.07 7.01
C HIS A 61 13.46 2.50 5.89
N TYR A 62 12.90 2.85 4.73
CA TYR A 62 13.67 3.31 3.59
C TYR A 62 14.37 4.66 3.88
N LEU A 63 13.67 5.63 4.47
CA LEU A 63 14.27 6.90 4.88
C LEU A 63 15.41 6.69 5.89
N THR A 64 15.19 5.87 6.91
CA THR A 64 16.19 5.52 7.93
C THR A 64 17.43 4.91 7.28
N SER A 65 17.26 4.04 6.30
CA SER A 65 18.38 3.44 5.55
C SER A 65 19.17 4.49 4.74
N ASN A 66 18.50 5.49 4.17
CA ASN A 66 19.16 6.60 3.45
C ASN A 66 19.88 7.59 4.38
N ILE A 67 19.38 7.76 5.61
CA ILE A 67 20.02 8.62 6.64
C ILE A 67 21.22 7.91 7.29
N MET A 68 21.20 6.58 7.33
CA MET A 68 22.22 5.77 7.98
C MET A 68 23.61 5.98 7.37
N LYS A 69 24.59 6.24 8.24
CA LYS A 69 26.01 6.35 7.89
C LYS A 69 26.82 5.34 8.70
N ASN A 70 27.80 4.71 8.06
CA ASN A 70 28.74 3.78 8.70
C ASN A 70 28.04 2.64 9.48
N GLY A 71 26.92 2.12 8.96
CA GLY A 71 26.15 1.04 9.60
C GLY A 71 25.43 1.41 10.90
N ARG A 72 25.42 2.69 11.30
CA ARG A 72 24.83 3.13 12.59
C ARG A 72 23.30 3.26 12.53
N ARG A 73 22.59 2.13 12.42
CA ARG A 73 21.13 2.08 12.27
C ARG A 73 20.37 2.69 13.45
N ALA A 74 20.78 2.40 14.69
CA ALA A 74 20.13 2.96 15.88
C ALA A 74 20.16 4.49 15.92
N ARG A 75 21.27 5.10 15.47
CA ARG A 75 21.38 6.56 15.36
C ARG A 75 20.44 7.11 14.29
N ALA A 76 20.39 6.44 13.12
CA ALA A 76 19.52 6.86 12.02
C ALA A 76 18.03 6.75 12.41
N SER A 77 17.63 5.67 13.07
CA SER A 77 16.26 5.48 13.56
C SER A 77 15.86 6.59 14.54
N ARG A 78 16.74 6.95 15.49
CA ARG A 78 16.50 8.11 16.38
C ARG A 78 16.30 9.42 15.61
N VAL A 79 17.08 9.64 14.55
CA VAL A 79 16.92 10.82 13.69
C VAL A 79 15.55 10.83 13.01
N THR A 80 15.11 9.69 12.46
CA THR A 80 13.79 9.53 11.85
C THR A 80 12.67 9.79 12.85
N SER A 81 12.71 9.17 14.04
CA SER A 81 11.70 9.38 15.09
C SER A 81 11.64 10.83 15.56
N LYS A 82 12.79 11.48 15.75
CA LYS A 82 12.85 12.92 16.08
C LYS A 82 12.30 13.80 14.98
N THR A 83 12.53 13.46 13.71
CA THR A 83 11.97 14.19 12.57
C THR A 83 10.44 14.16 12.63
N LEU A 84 9.84 12.98 12.88
CA LEU A 84 8.38 12.86 13.05
C LEU A 84 7.87 13.67 14.24
N PHE A 85 8.60 13.66 15.36
CA PHE A 85 8.27 14.50 16.51
C PHE A 85 8.28 16.00 16.13
N TYR A 86 9.29 16.48 15.41
CA TYR A 86 9.34 17.87 14.95
C TYR A 86 8.21 18.22 13.99
N ILE A 87 7.81 17.31 13.10
CA ILE A 87 6.63 17.53 12.24
C ILE A 87 5.40 17.73 13.11
N HIS A 88 5.18 16.86 14.11
CA HIS A 88 4.05 16.96 15.01
C HIS A 88 4.06 18.25 15.83
N THR A 89 5.21 18.66 16.38
CA THR A 89 5.29 19.89 17.19
C THR A 89 5.04 21.15 16.36
N LEU A 90 5.52 21.19 15.11
CA LEU A 90 5.35 22.34 14.21
C LEU A 90 3.97 22.43 13.57
N THR A 91 3.34 21.31 13.26
CA THR A 91 2.05 21.27 12.54
C THR A 91 0.84 20.96 13.41
N ARG A 92 1.07 20.38 14.60
CA ARG A 92 0.04 19.78 15.46
C ARG A 92 -0.79 18.68 14.79
N ALA A 93 -0.35 18.17 13.64
CA ALA A 93 -1.00 17.10 12.90
C ALA A 93 -0.30 15.75 13.11
N PRO A 94 -0.94 14.63 12.76
CA PRO A 94 -0.29 13.33 12.70
C PRO A 94 0.89 13.38 11.71
N PRO A 95 2.13 13.02 12.13
CA PRO A 95 3.32 13.26 11.31
C PRO A 95 3.48 12.26 10.15
N LEU A 96 2.94 11.05 10.30
CA LEU A 96 3.11 9.99 9.31
C LEU A 96 2.34 10.26 8.00
N PRO A 97 1.07 10.71 8.02
CA PRO A 97 0.39 11.19 6.82
C PRO A 97 1.11 12.36 6.13
N VAL A 98 1.58 13.35 6.90
CA VAL A 98 2.33 14.50 6.36
C VAL A 98 3.60 14.04 5.65
N PHE A 99 4.33 13.09 6.25
CA PHE A 99 5.51 12.49 5.63
C PHE A 99 5.17 11.78 4.32
N ARG A 100 4.16 10.90 4.32
CA ARG A 100 3.73 10.19 3.10
C ARG A 100 3.32 11.14 1.98
N GLN A 101 2.50 12.13 2.32
CA GLN A 101 2.04 13.14 1.38
C GLN A 101 3.22 13.93 0.79
N ALA A 102 4.20 14.32 1.61
CA ALA A 102 5.39 15.00 1.11
C ALA A 102 6.17 14.16 0.09
N ILE A 103 6.37 12.85 0.37
CA ILE A 103 7.05 11.94 -0.56
C ILE A 103 6.26 11.80 -1.87
N GLU A 104 4.95 11.67 -1.80
CA GLU A 104 4.09 11.56 -2.99
C GLU A 104 4.15 12.82 -3.85
N LEU A 105 4.04 14.00 -3.22
CA LEU A 105 4.14 15.28 -3.91
C LEU A 105 5.50 15.50 -4.56
N ALA A 106 6.59 15.11 -3.92
CA ALA A 106 7.95 15.22 -4.45
C ALA A 106 8.30 14.13 -5.48
N SER A 107 7.50 13.06 -5.58
CA SER A 107 7.78 11.94 -6.49
C SER A 107 7.58 12.34 -7.96
N PRO A 108 8.65 12.33 -8.79
CA PRO A 108 8.52 12.54 -10.23
C PRO A 108 7.93 11.29 -10.91
N ALA A 109 7.28 11.45 -12.05
CA ALA A 109 6.79 10.30 -12.85
C ALA A 109 7.81 9.83 -13.90
N VAL A 110 8.74 10.72 -14.28
CA VAL A 110 9.69 10.53 -15.36
C VAL A 110 11.07 10.98 -14.94
N ARG A 111 12.10 10.41 -15.54
CA ARG A 111 13.47 10.92 -15.48
C ARG A 111 13.98 11.23 -16.89
N MET A 112 14.98 12.10 -16.97
CA MET A 112 15.68 12.39 -18.22
C MET A 112 16.95 11.52 -18.32
N VAL A 113 17.15 10.89 -19.47
CA VAL A 113 18.37 10.13 -19.79
C VAL A 113 18.97 10.69 -21.06
N ASN A 114 20.29 10.87 -21.05
CA ASN A 114 21.02 11.31 -22.22
C ASN A 114 21.44 10.09 -23.04
N ASN A 115 20.86 9.92 -24.21
CA ASN A 115 21.25 8.89 -25.16
C ASN A 115 22.15 9.52 -26.23
N ARG A 116 23.22 8.82 -26.62
CA ARG A 116 24.08 9.26 -27.74
C ARG A 116 23.56 8.69 -29.05
N SER A 117 23.39 9.53 -30.05
CA SER A 117 23.09 9.12 -31.42
C SER A 117 24.07 9.83 -32.36
N GLY A 118 25.06 9.07 -32.85
CA GLY A 118 26.18 9.60 -33.62
C GLY A 118 26.91 10.72 -32.87
N SER A 119 26.94 11.91 -33.46
CA SER A 119 27.61 13.09 -32.90
C SER A 119 26.73 13.94 -31.95
N LYS A 120 25.44 13.60 -31.77
CA LYS A 120 24.52 14.37 -30.91
C LYS A 120 24.12 13.58 -29.66
N THR A 121 23.98 14.29 -28.55
CA THR A 121 23.41 13.75 -27.31
C THR A 121 21.95 14.17 -27.24
N ILE A 122 21.04 13.21 -27.27
CA ILE A 122 19.60 13.43 -27.28
C ILE A 122 19.05 13.10 -25.88
N PRO A 123 18.44 14.07 -25.19
CA PRO A 123 17.77 13.81 -23.93
C PRO A 123 16.43 13.12 -24.19
N THR A 124 16.27 11.91 -23.65
CA THR A 124 15.07 11.08 -23.78
C THR A 124 14.41 10.93 -22.40
N PRO A 125 13.12 11.26 -22.26
CA PRO A 125 12.39 10.98 -21.03
C PRO A 125 12.06 9.48 -20.92
N LEU A 126 12.18 8.92 -19.72
CA LEU A 126 11.80 7.55 -19.41
C LEU A 126 10.86 7.51 -18.19
N PRO A 127 9.79 6.71 -18.22
CA PRO A 127 8.92 6.53 -17.06
C PRO A 127 9.67 5.84 -15.92
N LEU A 128 9.31 6.20 -14.70
CA LEU A 128 9.88 5.65 -13.48
C LEU A 128 8.94 4.61 -12.86
N SER A 129 9.49 3.51 -12.36
CA SER A 129 8.75 2.59 -11.49
C SER A 129 8.52 3.22 -10.12
N GLU A 130 7.48 2.78 -9.40
CA GLU A 130 7.12 3.34 -8.08
C GLU A 130 8.31 3.42 -7.11
N LYS A 131 9.11 2.34 -7.01
CA LYS A 131 10.33 2.32 -6.18
C LYS A 131 11.33 3.41 -6.59
N GLN A 132 11.49 3.65 -7.89
CA GLN A 132 12.37 4.71 -8.39
C GLN A 132 11.81 6.11 -8.09
N ARG A 133 10.49 6.30 -8.22
CA ARG A 133 9.83 7.57 -7.92
C ARG A 133 10.08 7.97 -6.45
N THR A 134 9.84 7.04 -5.54
CA THR A 134 10.13 7.21 -4.10
C THR A 134 11.60 7.50 -3.83
N ARG A 135 12.52 6.80 -4.51
CA ARG A 135 13.96 7.05 -4.39
C ARG A 135 14.34 8.49 -4.76
N TYR A 136 13.84 8.98 -5.90
CA TYR A 136 14.11 10.36 -6.31
C TYR A 136 13.52 11.39 -5.33
N ALA A 137 12.28 11.17 -4.88
CA ALA A 137 11.65 12.04 -3.89
C ALA A 137 12.47 12.16 -2.59
N VAL A 138 12.83 11.02 -1.99
CA VAL A 138 13.63 10.98 -0.76
C VAL A 138 14.98 11.65 -0.95
N GLN A 139 15.66 11.37 -2.07
CA GLN A 139 16.96 11.95 -2.38
C GLN A 139 16.88 13.49 -2.49
N TRP A 140 15.90 14.01 -3.23
CA TRP A 140 15.72 15.45 -3.40
C TRP A 140 15.31 16.16 -2.10
N ILE A 141 14.43 15.55 -1.30
CA ILE A 141 14.03 16.10 0.00
C ILE A 141 15.23 16.15 0.95
N LEU A 142 16.04 15.08 1.03
CA LEU A 142 17.25 15.07 1.86
C LEU A 142 18.25 16.13 1.41
N GLN A 143 18.42 16.32 0.10
CA GLN A 143 19.30 17.36 -0.45
C GLN A 143 18.77 18.77 -0.11
N ALA A 144 17.49 19.04 -0.37
CA ALA A 144 16.85 20.32 -0.11
C ALA A 144 16.84 20.68 1.39
N SER A 145 16.72 19.68 2.27
CA SER A 145 16.76 19.90 3.72
C SER A 145 18.05 20.57 4.21
N ASN A 146 19.17 20.43 3.50
CA ASN A 146 20.41 21.10 3.89
C ASN A 146 20.33 22.63 3.77
N GLY A 147 19.45 23.16 2.92
CA GLY A 147 19.22 24.60 2.77
C GLY A 147 18.22 25.19 3.77
N LYS A 148 17.56 24.36 4.59
CA LYS A 148 16.58 24.85 5.60
C LYS A 148 17.29 25.34 6.87
N PRO A 149 16.71 26.34 7.57
CA PRO A 149 17.23 26.74 8.87
C PRO A 149 17.06 25.59 9.88
N GLY A 150 18.00 25.47 10.82
CA GLY A 150 17.97 24.46 11.87
C GLY A 150 19.35 23.90 12.19
N ARG A 151 19.62 23.62 13.47
CA ARG A 151 20.93 23.15 13.91
C ARG A 151 21.11 21.66 13.64
N THR A 152 20.04 20.88 13.80
CA THR A 152 20.07 19.43 13.60
C THR A 152 19.41 19.04 12.28
N LEU A 153 19.83 17.90 11.74
CA LEU A 153 19.24 17.34 10.52
C LEU A 153 17.73 17.09 10.69
N GLU A 154 17.31 16.65 11.88
CA GLU A 154 15.92 16.25 12.16
C GLU A 154 14.98 17.45 12.02
N GLU A 155 15.40 18.60 12.55
CA GLU A 155 14.67 19.86 12.49
C GLU A 155 14.58 20.38 11.05
N ARG A 156 15.72 20.37 10.33
CA ARG A 156 15.77 20.79 8.92
C ARG A 156 14.92 19.91 8.02
N LEU A 157 14.99 18.59 8.21
CA LEU A 157 14.23 17.62 7.43
C LEU A 157 12.72 17.75 7.70
N ALA A 158 12.31 17.95 8.94
CA ALA A 158 10.91 18.20 9.29
C ALA A 158 10.38 19.47 8.61
N ARG A 159 11.15 20.57 8.66
CA ARG A 159 10.79 21.82 7.97
C ARG A 159 10.70 21.64 6.46
N GLU A 160 11.60 20.86 5.86
CA GLU A 160 11.56 20.56 4.43
C GLU A 160 10.29 19.78 4.07
N LEU A 161 9.97 18.71 4.79
CA LEU A 161 8.77 17.91 4.55
C LEU A 161 7.49 18.75 4.64
N ILE A 162 7.40 19.63 5.64
CA ILE A 162 6.27 20.57 5.77
C ILE A 162 6.24 21.55 4.60
N ALA A 163 7.40 22.06 4.17
CA ALA A 163 7.50 22.99 3.05
C ALA A 163 7.08 22.34 1.72
N VAL A 164 7.39 21.05 1.51
CA VAL A 164 6.90 20.27 0.36
C VAL A 164 5.38 20.19 0.38
N VAL A 165 4.75 19.86 1.52
CA VAL A 165 3.28 19.81 1.62
C VAL A 165 2.64 21.17 1.35
N ARG A 166 3.33 22.26 1.69
CA ARG A 166 2.91 23.64 1.40
C ARG A 166 3.22 24.11 -0.03
N GLY A 167 3.88 23.29 -0.86
CA GLY A 167 4.25 23.67 -2.23
C GLY A 167 5.46 24.60 -2.34
N GLN A 168 6.26 24.77 -1.27
CA GLN A 168 7.35 25.74 -1.17
C GLN A 168 8.70 25.04 -0.90
N SER A 169 9.15 24.22 -1.85
CA SER A 169 10.34 23.39 -1.67
C SER A 169 11.18 23.31 -2.95
N ALA A 170 12.51 23.37 -2.78
CA ALA A 170 13.46 23.14 -3.86
C ALA A 170 13.36 21.72 -4.45
N ALA A 171 12.90 20.73 -3.66
CA ALA A 171 12.65 19.38 -4.17
C ALA A 171 11.47 19.36 -5.17
N LEU A 172 10.46 20.21 -4.97
CA LEU A 172 9.37 20.37 -5.92
C LEU A 172 9.83 21.10 -7.19
N ASP A 173 10.70 22.09 -7.06
CA ASP A 173 11.29 22.79 -8.20
C ASP A 173 12.09 21.82 -9.09
N GLU A 174 12.85 20.90 -8.49
CA GLU A 174 13.55 19.84 -9.23
C GLU A 174 12.59 18.89 -9.95
N LYS A 175 11.50 18.45 -9.27
CA LYS A 175 10.45 17.66 -9.92
C LYS A 175 9.89 18.41 -11.13
N MET A 176 9.51 19.68 -10.96
CA MET A 176 8.94 20.50 -12.03
C MET A 176 9.93 20.69 -13.18
N ARG A 177 11.21 20.92 -12.90
CA ARG A 177 12.28 21.04 -13.89
C ARG A 177 12.40 19.77 -14.73
N VAL A 178 12.39 18.59 -14.10
CA VAL A 178 12.44 17.30 -14.80
C VAL A 178 11.20 17.07 -15.66
N HIS A 179 10.02 17.35 -15.14
CA HIS A 179 8.76 17.21 -15.88
C HIS A 179 8.69 18.16 -17.08
N LYS A 180 9.08 19.43 -16.92
CA LYS A 180 9.16 20.39 -18.03
C LYS A 180 10.16 19.92 -19.09
N GLY A 181 11.33 19.45 -18.66
CA GLY A 181 12.32 18.87 -19.56
C GLY A 181 11.79 17.66 -20.34
N ALA A 182 11.00 16.81 -19.68
CA ALA A 182 10.37 15.68 -20.33
C ALA A 182 9.28 16.10 -21.33
N MET A 183 8.46 17.11 -21.01
CA MET A 183 7.44 17.64 -21.92
C MET A 183 8.06 18.19 -23.22
N VAL A 184 9.16 18.94 -23.09
CA VAL A 184 9.89 19.50 -24.24
C VAL A 184 10.44 18.38 -25.12
N ASN A 185 10.92 17.29 -24.53
CA ASN A 185 11.62 16.20 -25.23
C ASN A 185 10.73 14.96 -25.47
N ARG A 186 9.40 15.09 -25.39
CA ARG A 186 8.46 13.97 -25.54
C ARG A 186 8.62 13.20 -26.85
N GLY A 187 9.03 13.87 -27.93
CA GLY A 187 9.23 13.26 -29.26
C GLY A 187 10.43 12.32 -29.33
N ASN A 188 11.34 12.37 -28.35
CA ASN A 188 12.54 11.54 -28.34
C ASN A 188 12.29 10.14 -27.75
N VAL A 189 11.08 9.88 -27.26
CA VAL A 189 10.68 8.56 -26.76
C VAL A 189 10.57 7.61 -27.94
N LYS A 190 11.42 6.58 -27.96
CA LYS A 190 11.34 5.52 -28.97
C LYS A 190 10.11 4.68 -28.67
N ALA A 191 9.23 4.50 -29.65
CA ALA A 191 8.21 3.46 -29.59
C ALA A 191 8.92 2.11 -29.71
N THR A 192 9.16 1.44 -28.58
CA THR A 192 9.47 0.01 -28.62
C THR A 192 8.21 -0.67 -29.15
N ARG A 193 8.24 -1.13 -30.41
CA ARG A 193 7.21 -2.07 -30.90
C ARG A 193 7.35 -3.33 -30.05
N LEU A 194 6.31 -3.64 -29.27
CA LEU A 194 6.15 -4.92 -28.60
C LEU A 194 5.80 -6.00 -29.62
#